data_AF-A0A3N2GTD5-F1
#
_entry.id   AF-A0A3N2GTD5-F1
#
_cell.length_a   1.000
_cell.length_b   1.000
_cell.length_c   1.000
_cell.angle_alpha   90.00
_cell.angle_beta   90.00
_cell.angle_gamma   90.00
#
_symmetry.space_group_name_H-M   'P 1'
#
loop_
_entity.id
_entity.type
_entity.pdbx_description
1 polymer ?
#
loop_
_entity_poly.entity_id
_entity_poly.type
_entity_poly.pdbx_seq_one_letter_code
_entity_poly.pdbx_strand_id
1 'polypeptide(L)'
;MTPQEAEIRKLARVLGVGAERLGYLADVPVEDLRELRERATTVLFDAHLGVLERMAGASKLLPIPVLAKMAERVFGPLLAARIAGLVEPSRGAEIAGRLSPAFLADVAAELDPRRAHGIIAKLPAGVVVAVARELSRRRDWITIARFVDHLPDATIVTSLEFIPDAALPEVAALLDDPARITKVRDLLPPERLAALPDHLR
;
A
#
# COMPACT_ATOMS: atom_id res chain seq x y z
N MET A 1 -6.02 -16.40 -10.61
CA MET A 1 -5.19 -16.36 -9.40
C MET A 1 -6.03 -16.93 -8.28
N THR A 2 -5.54 -17.97 -7.60
CA THR A 2 -6.22 -18.53 -6.42
C THR A 2 -6.00 -17.62 -5.20
N PRO A 3 -6.82 -17.74 -4.13
CA PRO A 3 -6.58 -17.01 -2.89
C PRO A 3 -5.20 -17.29 -2.28
N GLN A 4 -4.73 -18.54 -2.33
CA GLN A 4 -3.40 -18.92 -1.86
C GLN A 4 -2.29 -18.26 -2.68
N GLU A 5 -2.40 -18.26 -4.01
CA GLU A 5 -1.44 -17.59 -4.88
C GLU A 5 -1.35 -16.08 -4.59
N ALA A 6 -2.49 -15.44 -4.31
CA ALA A 6 -2.55 -14.04 -3.92
C ALA A 6 -1.83 -13.79 -2.58
N GLU A 7 -2.09 -14.59 -1.55
CA GLU A 7 -1.41 -14.46 -0.25
C GLU A 7 0.10 -14.74 -0.34
N ILE A 8 0.51 -15.75 -1.11
CA ILE A 8 1.93 -16.06 -1.33
C ILE A 8 2.65 -14.89 -2.00
N ARG A 9 2.05 -14.26 -3.02
CA ARG A 9 2.62 -13.06 -3.66
C ARG A 9 2.75 -11.90 -2.68
N LYS A 10 1.75 -11.68 -1.83
CA LYS A 10 1.78 -10.62 -0.79
C LYS A 10 2.85 -10.91 0.27
N LEU A 11 2.98 -12.14 0.74
CA LEU A 11 4.02 -12.56 1.66
C LEU A 11 5.43 -12.44 1.04
N ALA A 12 5.60 -12.86 -0.20
CA ALA A 12 6.85 -12.75 -0.94
C ALA A 12 7.33 -11.29 -1.02
N ARG A 13 6.40 -10.35 -1.25
CA ARG A 13 6.68 -8.91 -1.21
C ARG A 13 7.18 -8.47 0.17
N VAL A 14 6.49 -8.86 1.26
CA VAL A 14 6.90 -8.53 2.63
C VAL A 14 8.31 -9.03 2.94
N LEU A 15 8.64 -10.23 2.47
CA LEU A 15 9.95 -10.85 2.68
C LEU A 15 11.04 -10.40 1.70
N GLY A 16 10.70 -9.61 0.67
CA GLY A 16 11.65 -9.18 -0.36
C GLY A 16 12.17 -10.34 -1.22
N VAL A 17 11.35 -11.36 -1.47
CA VAL A 17 11.71 -12.56 -2.24
C VAL A 17 10.75 -12.77 -3.41
N GLY A 18 11.14 -13.56 -4.41
CA GLY A 18 10.23 -14.00 -5.47
C GLY A 18 9.20 -15.01 -4.97
N ALA A 19 7.97 -14.93 -5.49
CA ALA A 19 6.85 -15.76 -5.05
C ALA A 19 7.09 -17.26 -5.31
N GLU A 20 7.87 -17.59 -6.35
CA GLU A 20 8.27 -18.96 -6.68
C GLU A 20 9.07 -19.63 -5.56
N ARG A 21 9.84 -18.86 -4.77
CA ARG A 21 10.57 -19.39 -3.62
C ARG A 21 9.65 -19.83 -2.49
N LEU A 22 8.43 -19.33 -2.47
CA LEU A 22 7.39 -19.65 -1.49
C LEU A 22 6.35 -20.63 -2.04
N GLY A 23 6.59 -21.25 -3.19
CA GLY A 23 5.66 -22.21 -3.81
C GLY A 23 5.33 -23.42 -2.93
N TYR A 24 6.21 -23.77 -1.99
CA TYR A 24 5.97 -24.83 -1.00
C TYR A 24 4.81 -24.54 -0.03
N LEU A 25 4.28 -23.30 -0.03
CA LEU A 25 3.14 -22.88 0.77
C LEU A 25 1.79 -23.04 0.05
N ALA A 26 1.77 -23.58 -1.18
CA ALA A 26 0.56 -23.64 -2.01
C ALA A 26 -0.62 -24.40 -1.38
N ASP A 27 -0.32 -25.40 -0.54
CA ASP A 27 -1.33 -26.25 0.13
C ASP A 27 -1.74 -25.72 1.52
N VAL A 28 -1.18 -24.59 1.96
CA VAL A 28 -1.50 -24.00 3.27
C VAL A 28 -2.84 -23.27 3.20
N PRO A 29 -3.72 -23.39 4.22
CA PRO A 29 -4.96 -22.63 4.28
C PRO A 29 -4.73 -21.11 4.12
N VAL A 30 -5.61 -20.45 3.37
CA VAL A 30 -5.46 -19.02 3.05
C VAL A 30 -5.43 -18.13 4.30
N GLU A 31 -6.18 -18.49 5.34
CA GLU A 31 -6.20 -17.73 6.59
C GLU A 31 -4.88 -17.84 7.37
N ASP A 32 -4.24 -19.01 7.34
CA ASP A 32 -2.93 -19.21 7.96
C ASP A 32 -1.84 -18.45 7.19
N LEU A 33 -1.94 -18.37 5.85
CA LEU A 33 -1.04 -17.56 5.03
C LEU A 33 -1.20 -16.07 5.33
N ARG A 34 -2.43 -15.61 5.49
CA ARG A 34 -2.73 -14.23 5.88
C ARG A 34 -2.16 -13.94 7.26
N GLU A 35 -2.40 -14.81 8.24
CA GLU A 35 -1.84 -14.65 9.58
C GLU A 35 -0.30 -14.64 9.57
N LEU A 36 0.34 -15.54 8.82
CA LEU A 36 1.79 -15.57 8.65
C LEU A 36 2.31 -14.25 8.07
N ARG A 37 1.67 -13.74 7.02
CA ARG A 37 2.01 -12.45 6.40
C ARG A 37 1.89 -11.31 7.39
N GLU A 38 0.84 -11.30 8.19
CA GLU A 38 0.65 -10.26 9.20
C GLU A 38 1.71 -10.31 10.30
N ARG A 39 2.00 -11.50 10.83
CA ARG A 39 3.07 -11.70 11.83
C ARG A 39 4.44 -11.34 11.28
N ALA A 40 4.76 -11.74 10.04
CA ALA A 40 6.01 -11.40 9.38
C ALA A 40 6.14 -9.87 9.22
N THR A 41 5.05 -9.20 8.82
CA THR A 41 5.00 -7.74 8.75
C THR A 41 5.31 -7.14 10.11
N THR A 42 4.59 -7.52 11.18
CA THR A 42 4.84 -7.03 12.54
C THR A 42 6.30 -7.18 12.96
N VAL A 43 6.87 -8.38 12.86
CA VAL A 43 8.27 -8.65 13.27
C VAL A 43 9.26 -7.77 12.49
N LEU A 44 9.10 -7.68 11.17
CA LEU A 44 10.00 -6.87 10.34
C LEU A 44 9.85 -5.37 10.64
N PHE A 45 8.63 -4.92 11.01
CA PHE A 45 8.31 -3.52 11.29
C PHE A 45 8.61 -3.06 12.72
N ASP A 46 8.69 -4.00 13.67
CA ASP A 46 9.09 -3.72 15.05
C ASP A 46 10.61 -3.85 15.25
N ALA A 47 11.31 -4.49 14.30
CA ALA A 47 12.76 -4.46 14.25
C ALA A 47 13.26 -3.01 14.24
N HIS A 48 14.13 -2.68 15.20
CA HIS A 48 14.72 -1.34 15.38
C HIS A 48 13.76 -0.21 15.78
N LEU A 49 12.57 -0.52 16.32
CA LEU A 49 11.56 0.49 16.70
C LEU A 49 12.13 1.64 17.53
N GLY A 50 12.94 1.36 18.57
CA GLY A 50 13.52 2.40 19.42
C GLY A 50 14.54 3.32 18.72
N VAL A 51 15.15 2.92 17.60
CA VAL A 51 15.96 3.82 16.76
C VAL A 51 15.04 4.68 15.89
N LEU A 52 14.03 4.06 15.29
CA LEU A 52 13.07 4.74 14.42
C LEU A 52 12.25 5.80 15.17
N GLU A 53 11.83 5.52 16.40
CA GLU A 53 11.14 6.48 17.27
C GLU A 53 12.00 7.70 17.59
N ARG A 54 13.30 7.47 17.87
CA ARG A 54 14.25 8.57 18.09
C ARG A 54 14.43 9.40 16.83
N MET A 55 14.48 8.78 15.66
CA MET A 55 14.54 9.50 14.38
C MET A 55 13.26 10.30 14.11
N ALA A 56 12.08 9.70 14.33
CA ALA A 56 10.80 10.37 14.21
C ALA A 56 10.68 11.56 15.17
N GLY A 57 11.14 11.41 16.41
CA GLY A 57 11.21 12.48 17.41
C GLY A 57 12.15 13.60 16.97
N ALA A 58 13.37 13.26 16.55
CA ALA A 58 14.38 14.22 16.07
C ALA A 58 13.91 14.97 14.81
N SER A 59 13.11 14.33 13.95
CA SER A 59 12.56 14.96 12.75
C SER A 59 11.78 16.24 13.06
N LYS A 60 11.18 16.36 14.25
CA LYS A 60 10.41 17.54 14.68
C LYS A 60 11.26 18.82 14.73
N LEU A 61 12.57 18.68 14.91
CA LEU A 61 13.52 19.79 14.99
C LEU A 61 13.89 20.36 13.61
N LEU A 62 13.58 19.63 12.53
CA LEU A 62 13.94 20.03 11.18
C LEU A 62 12.74 20.66 10.45
N PRO A 63 12.97 21.67 9.59
CA PRO A 63 11.94 22.18 8.69
C PRO A 63 11.46 21.10 7.72
N ILE A 64 10.16 21.08 7.44
CA ILE A 64 9.52 20.12 6.54
C ILE A 64 10.19 20.01 5.15
N PRO A 65 10.56 21.10 4.44
CA PRO A 65 11.23 20.95 3.15
C PRO A 65 12.59 20.26 3.24
N VAL A 66 13.31 20.44 4.34
CA VAL A 66 14.59 19.75 4.58
C VAL A 66 14.34 18.27 4.78
N LEU A 67 13.35 17.91 5.62
CA LEU A 67 12.96 16.51 5.82
C LEU A 67 12.52 15.83 4.53
N ALA A 68 11.68 16.48 3.72
CA ALA A 68 11.23 15.91 2.46
C ALA A 68 12.42 15.62 1.52
N LYS A 69 13.37 16.56 1.42
CA LYS A 69 14.59 16.36 0.64
C LYS A 69 15.46 15.22 1.19
N MET A 70 15.59 15.11 2.51
CA MET A 70 16.34 14.03 3.15
C MET A 70 15.67 12.66 2.95
N ALA A 71 14.34 12.61 3.00
CA ALA A 71 13.59 11.38 2.73
C ALA A 71 13.92 10.82 1.34
N GLU A 72 13.82 11.66 0.29
CA GLU A 72 14.10 11.22 -1.07
C GLU A 72 15.58 10.94 -1.35
N ARG A 73 16.48 11.77 -0.81
CA ARG A 73 17.91 11.77 -1.22
C ARG A 73 18.81 10.93 -0.33
N VAL A 74 18.40 10.66 0.90
CA VAL A 74 19.29 10.10 1.94
C VAL A 74 18.69 8.87 2.60
N PHE A 75 17.45 8.95 3.09
CA PHE A 75 16.84 7.85 3.85
C PHE A 75 16.34 6.72 2.96
N GLY A 76 15.84 7.07 1.77
CA GLY A 76 15.26 6.12 0.84
C GLY A 76 13.87 5.62 1.28
N PRO A 77 13.22 4.83 0.41
CA PRO A 77 11.80 4.48 0.58
C PRO A 77 11.52 3.62 1.81
N LEU A 78 12.35 2.60 2.05
CA LEU A 78 12.18 1.67 3.17
C LEU A 78 12.19 2.42 4.51
N LEU A 79 13.22 3.23 4.77
CA LEU A 79 13.32 3.96 6.03
C LEU A 79 12.20 4.99 6.18
N ALA A 80 11.84 5.68 5.10
CA ALA A 80 10.70 6.61 5.10
C ALA A 80 9.39 5.88 5.46
N ALA A 81 9.15 4.69 4.90
CA ALA A 81 7.98 3.87 5.21
C ALA A 81 7.95 3.41 6.67
N ARG A 82 9.08 2.96 7.23
CA ARG A 82 9.17 2.55 8.63
C ARG A 82 8.93 3.71 9.61
N ILE A 83 9.41 4.92 9.26
CA ILE A 83 9.24 6.11 10.09
C ILE A 83 7.83 6.70 9.96
N ALA A 84 7.16 6.56 8.81
CA ALA A 84 5.86 7.17 8.56
C ALA A 84 4.84 6.89 9.67
N GLY A 85 4.73 5.64 10.14
CA GLY A 85 3.80 5.27 11.21
C GLY A 85 4.12 5.85 12.60
N LEU A 86 5.27 6.52 12.76
CA LEU A 86 5.75 7.10 14.03
C LEU A 86 5.70 8.64 14.02
N VAL A 87 5.39 9.24 12.88
CA VAL A 87 5.28 10.71 12.73
C VAL A 87 3.85 11.14 13.00
N GLU A 88 3.68 12.34 13.59
CA GLU A 88 2.33 12.91 13.78
C GLU A 88 1.61 13.02 12.42
N PRO A 89 0.33 12.60 12.33
CA PRO A 89 -0.40 12.49 11.07
C PRO A 89 -0.36 13.71 10.16
N SER A 90 -0.59 14.91 10.69
CA SER A 90 -0.65 16.16 9.92
C SER A 90 0.73 16.52 9.36
N ARG A 91 1.77 16.41 10.18
CA ARG A 91 3.17 16.59 9.77
C ARG A 91 3.57 15.57 8.70
N GLY A 92 3.18 14.30 8.87
CA GLY A 92 3.46 13.26 7.89
C GLY A 92 2.81 13.54 6.54
N ALA A 93 1.55 14.01 6.54
CA ALA A 93 0.84 14.40 5.33
C ALA A 93 1.49 15.62 4.65
N GLU A 94 1.95 16.61 5.41
CA GLU A 94 2.67 17.78 4.88
C GLU A 94 4.02 17.40 4.25
N ILE A 95 4.76 16.47 4.86
CA ILE A 95 6.00 15.94 4.29
C ILE A 95 5.68 15.21 2.99
N ALA A 96 4.72 14.28 3.02
CA ALA A 96 4.31 13.50 1.86
C ALA A 96 3.85 14.39 0.69
N GLY A 97 3.13 15.47 0.95
CA GLY A 97 2.71 16.43 -0.07
C GLY A 97 3.85 17.15 -0.79
N ARG A 98 5.09 17.03 -0.32
CA ARG A 98 6.29 17.59 -0.96
C ARG A 98 7.16 16.54 -1.65
N LEU A 99 6.84 15.27 -1.50
CA LEU A 99 7.57 14.16 -2.12
C LEU A 99 7.03 13.90 -3.53
N SER A 100 7.90 13.42 -4.40
CA SER A 100 7.55 13.02 -5.75
C SER A 100 6.63 11.79 -5.75
N PRO A 101 5.68 11.68 -6.69
CA PRO A 101 4.83 10.49 -6.83
C PRO A 101 5.63 9.21 -7.03
N ALA A 102 6.77 9.29 -7.73
CA ALA A 102 7.67 8.16 -7.94
C ALA A 102 8.26 7.65 -6.61
N PHE A 103 8.77 8.53 -5.77
CA PHE A 103 9.30 8.15 -4.46
C PHE A 103 8.19 7.68 -3.52
N LEU A 104 7.03 8.34 -3.51
CA LEU A 104 5.88 7.92 -2.72
C LEU A 104 5.35 6.54 -3.13
N ALA A 105 5.41 6.18 -4.41
CA ALA A 105 5.08 4.84 -4.87
C ALA A 105 6.06 3.79 -4.31
N ASP A 106 7.36 4.11 -4.26
CA ASP A 106 8.36 3.25 -3.61
C ASP A 106 8.11 3.15 -2.09
N VAL A 107 7.76 4.27 -1.44
CA VAL A 107 7.42 4.28 -0.01
C VAL A 107 6.18 3.43 0.24
N ALA A 108 5.14 3.56 -0.59
CA ALA A 108 3.91 2.80 -0.47
C ALA A 108 4.14 1.28 -0.59
N ALA A 109 5.04 0.87 -1.49
CA ALA A 109 5.45 -0.52 -1.63
C ALA A 109 6.03 -1.11 -0.34
N GLU A 110 6.78 -0.30 0.42
CA GLU A 110 7.44 -0.68 1.68
C GLU A 110 6.58 -0.44 2.92
N LEU A 111 5.48 0.32 2.81
CA LEU A 111 4.66 0.77 3.93
C LEU A 111 3.68 -0.31 4.39
N ASP A 112 3.42 -0.38 5.70
CA ASP A 112 2.21 -1.00 6.24
C ASP A 112 1.12 0.09 6.38
N PRO A 113 0.07 0.07 5.54
CA PRO A 113 -0.96 1.11 5.56
C PRO A 113 -1.70 1.23 6.91
N ARG A 114 -1.77 0.15 7.70
CA ARG A 114 -2.45 0.17 9.01
C ARG A 114 -1.70 1.03 10.01
N ARG A 115 -0.36 1.02 9.95
CA ARG A 115 0.50 1.83 10.83
C ARG A 115 0.50 3.31 10.45
N ALA A 116 0.21 3.63 9.19
CA ALA A 116 0.21 5.00 8.67
C ALA A 116 -1.21 5.54 8.37
N HIS A 117 -2.27 4.88 8.86
CA HIS A 117 -3.65 5.24 8.57
C HIS A 117 -3.95 6.73 8.82
N GLY A 118 -3.44 7.29 9.92
CA GLY A 118 -3.63 8.71 10.24
C GLY A 118 -3.04 9.66 9.20
N ILE A 119 -1.84 9.35 8.66
CA ILE A 119 -1.23 10.12 7.58
C ILE A 119 -2.05 9.97 6.31
N ILE A 120 -2.37 8.72 5.94
CA ILE A 120 -3.11 8.41 4.71
C ILE A 120 -4.45 9.15 4.67
N ALA A 121 -5.19 9.16 5.79
CA ALA A 121 -6.46 9.85 5.92
C ALA A 121 -6.37 11.38 5.75
N LYS A 122 -5.18 11.96 5.95
CA LYS A 122 -4.92 13.41 5.81
C LYS A 122 -4.23 13.78 4.50
N LEU A 123 -3.85 12.81 3.67
CA LEU A 123 -3.21 13.11 2.39
C LEU A 123 -4.18 13.87 1.47
N PRO A 124 -3.72 14.94 0.81
CA PRO A 124 -4.51 15.57 -0.24
C PRO A 124 -4.84 14.56 -1.32
N ALA A 125 -6.10 14.55 -1.80
CA ALA A 125 -6.55 13.59 -2.81
C ALA A 125 -5.65 13.59 -4.06
N GLY A 126 -5.17 14.76 -4.50
CA GLY A 126 -4.25 14.88 -5.64
C GLY A 126 -2.93 14.12 -5.45
N VAL A 127 -2.41 14.03 -4.21
CA VAL A 127 -1.20 13.24 -3.91
C VAL A 127 -1.51 11.75 -4.06
N VAL A 128 -2.61 11.28 -3.48
CA VAL A 128 -3.02 9.87 -3.58
C VAL A 128 -3.25 9.46 -5.03
N VAL A 129 -3.98 10.28 -5.79
CA VAL A 129 -4.26 10.09 -7.22
C VAL A 129 -2.97 10.02 -8.04
N ALA A 130 -2.00 10.89 -7.77
CA ALA A 130 -0.71 10.88 -8.46
C ALA A 130 0.09 9.60 -8.15
N VAL A 131 0.05 9.12 -6.91
CA VAL A 131 0.67 7.85 -6.52
C VAL A 131 -0.04 6.66 -7.15
N ALA A 132 -1.38 6.64 -7.17
CA ALA A 132 -2.16 5.59 -7.81
C ALA A 132 -1.86 5.48 -9.32
N ARG A 133 -1.76 6.63 -10.01
CA ARG A 133 -1.33 6.69 -11.42
C ARG A 133 0.07 6.10 -11.61
N GLU A 134 1.02 6.44 -10.74
CA GLU A 134 2.39 5.93 -10.83
C GLU A 134 2.49 4.43 -10.53
N LEU A 135 1.78 3.93 -9.52
CA LEU A 135 1.69 2.51 -9.22
C LEU A 135 1.04 1.74 -10.38
N SER A 136 -0.01 2.29 -11.00
CA SER A 136 -0.64 1.68 -12.17
C SER A 136 0.31 1.61 -13.37
N ARG A 137 1.07 2.68 -13.64
CA ARG A 137 2.10 2.70 -14.68
C ARG A 137 3.15 1.59 -14.47
N ARG A 138 3.49 1.31 -13.20
CA ARG A 138 4.42 0.24 -12.79
C ARG A 138 3.78 -1.14 -12.71
N ARG A 139 2.46 -1.24 -12.88
CA ARG A 139 1.66 -2.45 -12.65
C ARG A 139 1.83 -3.01 -11.23
N ASP A 140 2.01 -2.13 -10.26
CA ASP A 140 2.10 -2.54 -8.84
C ASP A 140 0.68 -2.70 -8.24
N TRP A 141 -0.01 -3.75 -8.68
CA TRP A 141 -1.37 -4.06 -8.26
C TRP A 141 -1.46 -4.51 -6.80
N ILE A 142 -0.38 -5.11 -6.28
CA ILE A 142 -0.28 -5.53 -4.87
C ILE A 142 -0.34 -4.30 -3.97
N THR A 143 0.49 -3.28 -4.26
CA THR A 143 0.48 -2.04 -3.47
C THR A 143 -0.86 -1.31 -3.61
N ILE A 144 -1.43 -1.23 -4.81
CA ILE A 144 -2.75 -0.62 -5.00
C ILE A 144 -3.80 -1.31 -4.11
N ALA A 145 -3.93 -2.64 -4.21
CA ALA A 145 -4.93 -3.41 -3.46
C ALA A 145 -4.81 -3.20 -1.95
N ARG A 146 -3.58 -3.18 -1.41
CA ARG A 146 -3.32 -2.98 0.03
C ARG A 146 -3.77 -1.62 0.58
N PHE A 147 -3.82 -0.58 -0.27
CA PHE A 147 -4.21 0.76 0.16
C PHE A 147 -5.71 1.02 0.01
N VAL A 148 -6.42 0.20 -0.77
CA VAL A 148 -7.84 0.41 -1.05
C VAL A 148 -8.62 0.60 0.25
N ASP A 149 -8.38 -0.21 1.28
CA ASP A 149 -9.06 -0.15 2.59
C ASP A 149 -8.83 1.13 3.41
N HIS A 150 -7.80 1.89 3.08
CA HIS A 150 -7.37 3.04 3.86
C HIS A 150 -7.74 4.39 3.23
N LEU A 151 -8.39 4.36 2.07
CA LEU A 151 -8.72 5.55 1.29
C LEU A 151 -10.22 5.88 1.35
N PRO A 152 -10.58 7.18 1.28
CA PRO A 152 -11.97 7.60 1.06
C PRO A 152 -12.49 7.15 -0.31
N ASP A 153 -13.79 6.84 -0.40
CA ASP A 153 -14.42 6.31 -1.61
C ASP A 153 -14.25 7.21 -2.83
N ALA A 154 -14.37 8.53 -2.65
CA ALA A 154 -14.16 9.49 -3.73
C ALA A 154 -12.73 9.39 -4.31
N THR A 155 -11.72 9.16 -3.45
CA THR A 155 -10.33 8.98 -3.89
C THR A 155 -10.12 7.64 -4.58
N ILE A 156 -10.82 6.59 -4.13
CA ILE A 156 -10.84 5.28 -4.79
C ILE A 156 -11.39 5.44 -6.21
N VAL A 157 -12.55 6.07 -6.37
CA VAL A 157 -13.19 6.31 -7.69
C VAL A 157 -12.23 7.01 -8.66
N THR A 158 -11.62 8.13 -8.25
CA THR A 158 -10.65 8.83 -9.12
C THR A 158 -9.40 7.98 -9.41
N SER A 159 -8.96 7.16 -8.45
CA SER A 159 -7.78 6.29 -8.64
C SER A 159 -8.07 5.12 -9.59
N LEU A 160 -9.31 4.62 -9.62
CA LEU A 160 -9.74 3.54 -10.50
C LEU A 160 -9.63 3.92 -11.98
N GLU A 161 -9.69 5.20 -12.34
CA GLU A 161 -9.50 5.69 -13.72
C GLU A 161 -8.14 5.32 -14.30
N PHE A 162 -7.12 5.11 -13.46
CA PHE A 162 -5.78 4.73 -13.92
C PHE A 162 -5.59 3.23 -14.04
N ILE A 163 -6.49 2.42 -13.48
CA ILE A 163 -6.39 0.96 -13.56
C ILE A 163 -7.06 0.53 -14.86
N PRO A 164 -6.37 -0.13 -15.80
CA PRO A 164 -7.00 -0.62 -17.02
C PRO A 164 -7.96 -1.76 -16.71
N ASP A 165 -9.01 -1.92 -17.52
CA ASP A 165 -10.02 -2.97 -17.34
C ASP A 165 -9.40 -4.38 -17.27
N ALA A 166 -8.38 -4.64 -18.08
CA ALA A 166 -7.65 -5.90 -18.08
C ALA A 166 -6.92 -6.22 -16.75
N ALA A 167 -6.67 -5.22 -15.91
CA ALA A 167 -6.02 -5.40 -14.59
C ALA A 167 -7.03 -5.50 -13.43
N LEU A 168 -8.31 -5.13 -13.64
CA LEU A 168 -9.32 -5.17 -12.59
C LEU A 168 -9.48 -6.56 -11.94
N PRO A 169 -9.49 -7.68 -12.70
CA PRO A 169 -9.54 -9.01 -12.09
C PRO A 169 -8.36 -9.32 -11.17
N GLU A 170 -7.16 -8.89 -11.54
CA GLU A 170 -5.95 -9.12 -10.73
C GLU A 170 -5.98 -8.27 -9.46
N VAL A 171 -6.36 -6.99 -9.57
CA VAL A 171 -6.51 -6.10 -8.40
C VAL A 171 -7.58 -6.63 -7.45
N ALA A 172 -8.74 -7.06 -7.98
CA ALA A 172 -9.83 -7.59 -7.16
C ALA A 172 -9.43 -8.86 -6.40
N ALA A 173 -8.67 -9.75 -7.04
CA ALA A 173 -8.16 -10.97 -6.41
C ALA A 173 -7.07 -10.72 -5.34
N LEU A 174 -6.50 -9.51 -5.28
CA LEU A 174 -5.50 -9.12 -4.27
C LEU A 174 -6.13 -8.47 -3.02
N LEU A 175 -7.40 -8.06 -3.09
CA LEU A 175 -8.12 -7.47 -1.96
C LEU A 175 -8.34 -8.53 -0.86
N ASP A 176 -8.13 -8.12 0.39
CA ASP A 176 -8.21 -9.02 1.56
C ASP A 176 -9.65 -9.22 2.07
N ASP A 177 -10.51 -8.20 1.90
CA ASP A 177 -11.86 -8.16 2.48
C ASP A 177 -12.96 -8.32 1.40
N PRO A 178 -13.78 -9.38 1.47
CA PRO A 178 -14.95 -9.55 0.60
C PRO A 178 -15.91 -8.36 0.59
N ALA A 179 -16.11 -7.70 1.74
CA ALA A 179 -16.95 -6.50 1.82
C ALA A 179 -16.32 -5.33 1.04
N ARG A 180 -14.99 -5.26 0.99
CA ARG A 180 -14.30 -4.26 0.17
C ARG A 180 -14.42 -4.55 -1.30
N ILE A 181 -14.39 -5.82 -1.70
CA ILE A 181 -14.61 -6.21 -3.10
C ILE A 181 -16.00 -5.73 -3.56
N THR A 182 -17.04 -5.99 -2.76
CA THR A 182 -18.40 -5.48 -3.01
C THR A 182 -18.42 -3.95 -3.11
N LYS A 183 -17.75 -3.27 -2.17
CA LYS A 183 -17.71 -1.81 -2.17
C LYS A 183 -17.03 -1.22 -3.41
N VAL A 184 -15.86 -1.75 -3.79
CA VAL A 184 -15.13 -1.29 -4.99
C VAL A 184 -15.94 -1.55 -6.25
N ARG A 185 -16.64 -2.69 -6.32
CA ARG A 185 -17.58 -3.00 -7.39
C ARG A 185 -18.69 -1.95 -7.46
N ASP A 186 -19.31 -1.61 -6.35
CA ASP A 186 -20.41 -0.63 -6.33
C ASP A 186 -19.95 0.79 -6.70
N LEU A 187 -18.64 1.06 -6.61
CA LEU A 187 -18.01 2.30 -7.04
C LEU A 187 -17.58 2.30 -8.53
N LEU A 188 -17.59 1.15 -9.21
CA LEU A 188 -17.23 1.04 -10.62
C LEU A 188 -18.40 1.46 -11.53
N PRO A 189 -18.13 2.21 -12.61
CA PRO A 189 -19.13 2.46 -13.65
C PRO A 189 -19.67 1.15 -14.24
N PRO A 190 -20.97 1.06 -14.59
CA PRO A 190 -21.61 -0.17 -15.08
C PRO A 190 -20.88 -0.82 -16.27
N GLU A 191 -20.33 -0.01 -17.17
CA GLU A 191 -19.57 -0.48 -18.33
C GLU A 191 -18.27 -1.21 -17.96
N ARG A 192 -17.68 -0.90 -16.79
CA ARG A 192 -16.45 -1.53 -16.31
C ARG A 192 -16.71 -2.80 -15.50
N LEU A 193 -17.93 -3.00 -14.99
CA LEU A 193 -18.30 -4.22 -14.26
C LEU A 193 -18.13 -5.48 -15.11
N ALA A 194 -18.30 -5.37 -16.42
CA ALA A 194 -18.08 -6.47 -17.36
C ALA A 194 -16.63 -6.98 -17.36
N ALA A 195 -15.65 -6.18 -16.90
CA ALA A 195 -14.27 -6.62 -16.78
C ALA A 195 -14.02 -7.52 -15.55
N LEU A 196 -14.91 -7.50 -14.56
CA LEU A 196 -14.78 -8.33 -13.35
C LEU A 196 -15.19 -9.79 -13.62
N PRO A 197 -14.60 -10.76 -12.88
CA PRO A 197 -15.06 -12.16 -12.88
C PRO A 197 -16.53 -12.29 -12.49
N ASP A 198 -17.25 -13.31 -13.00
CA ASP A 198 -18.69 -13.49 -12.74
C ASP A 198 -19.07 -13.60 -11.27
N HIS A 199 -18.21 -14.17 -10.43
CA HIS A 199 -18.43 -14.24 -8.98
C HIS A 199 -18.27 -12.88 -8.26
N LEU A 200 -17.75 -11.87 -8.97
CA LEU A 200 -17.55 -10.49 -8.52
C LEU A 200 -18.44 -9.47 -9.25
N ARG A 201 -19.26 -9.91 -10.22
CA ARG A 201 -20.32 -9.09 -10.83
C ARG A 201 -21.55 -9.17 -9.92
#